data_AF-A0A3D3ZMA8-F1
#
_entry.id   AF-A0A3D3ZMA8-F1
#
_cell.length_a   1.000
_cell.length_b   1.000
_cell.length_c   1.000
_cell.angle_alpha   90.00
_cell.angle_beta   90.00
_cell.angle_gamma   90.00
#
_symmetry.space_group_name_H-M   'P 1'
#
loop_
_entity.id
_entity.type
_entity.pdbx_description
1 polymer ?
#
loop_
_entity_poly.entity_id
_entity_poly.type
_entity_poly.pdbx_seq_one_letter_code
_entity_poly.pdbx_strand_id
1 'polypeptide(L)' 'VNVPLPGDGAKGASYDTITFTFHTGKAGTYTFQCFDPCGSGSAGLMGAMMTKGYMVGTLTVQ' A
#
# COMPACT_ATOMS: atom_id res chain seq x y z
N VAL A 1 -9.81 4.96 -1.02
CA VAL A 1 -9.11 5.60 -2.16
C VAL A 1 -7.99 4.66 -2.56
N ASN A 2 -7.92 4.28 -3.83
CA ASN A 2 -6.84 3.43 -4.32
C ASN A 2 -5.87 4.33 -5.08
N VAL A 3 -4.60 4.33 -4.66
CA VAL A 3 -3.53 5.11 -5.31
C VAL A 3 -2.81 4.17 -6.26
N PRO A 4 -2.78 4.46 -7.58
CA PRO A 4 -2.06 3.62 -8.52
C PRO A 4 -0.56 3.73 -8.27
N LEU A 5 0.11 2.58 -8.18
CA LEU A 5 1.55 2.49 -8.12
C LEU A 5 2.09 2.24 -9.54
N PRO A 6 3.24 2.80 -9.92
CA PRO A 6 3.85 2.58 -11.23
C PRO A 6 4.41 1.15 -11.41
N GLY A 7 4.34 0.31 -10.38
CA GLY A 7 4.95 -1.02 -10.31
C GLY A 7 6.22 -0.99 -9.46
N ASP A 8 7.10 -1.97 -9.68
CA ASP A 8 8.43 -1.98 -9.08
C ASP A 8 9.22 -0.75 -9.52
N GLY A 9 10.03 -0.21 -8.61
CA GLY A 9 10.89 0.93 -8.91
C GLY A 9 11.91 0.66 -10.00
N ALA A 10 12.49 1.74 -10.53
CA ALA A 10 13.50 1.66 -11.58
C ALA A 10 14.62 0.68 -11.18
N LYS A 11 15.13 -0.11 -12.13
CA LYS A 11 16.16 -1.12 -11.85
C LYS A 11 17.35 -0.51 -11.10
N GLY A 12 17.58 -0.98 -9.87
CA GLY A 12 18.63 -0.48 -8.98
C GLY A 12 18.18 0.57 -7.96
N ALA A 13 16.92 1.02 -8.02
CA ALA A 13 16.30 1.81 -6.96
C ALA A 13 15.94 0.91 -5.78
N SER A 14 16.10 1.44 -4.56
CA SER A 14 15.67 0.79 -3.32
C SER A 14 14.28 1.22 -2.86
N TYR A 15 13.69 2.24 -3.49
CA TYR A 15 12.37 2.77 -3.20
C TYR A 15 11.82 3.60 -4.37
N ASP A 16 10.49 3.76 -4.40
CA ASP A 16 9.79 4.75 -5.21
C ASP A 16 9.11 5.81 -4.33
N THR A 17 9.00 7.03 -4.84
CA THR A 17 8.26 8.11 -4.17
C THR A 17 6.99 8.44 -4.95
N ILE A 18 5.84 8.21 -4.31
CA ILE A 18 4.52 8.47 -4.91
C ILE A 18 3.88 9.67 -4.20
N THR A 19 3.54 10.72 -4.96
CA THR A 19 2.81 11.89 -4.44
C THR A 19 1.37 11.86 -4.94
N PHE A 20 0.42 11.95 -4.01
CA PHE A 20 -1.01 11.95 -4.31
C PHE A 20 -1.76 12.87 -3.35
N THR A 21 -3.00 13.21 -3.70
CA THR A 21 -3.88 14.03 -2.86
C THR A 21 -5.27 13.43 -2.86
N PHE A 22 -5.92 13.44 -1.71
CA PHE A 22 -7.29 12.99 -1.53
C PHE A 22 -7.97 13.79 -0.43
N HIS A 23 -9.30 13.91 -0.49
CA HIS A 23 -10.08 14.51 0.59
C HIS A 23 -10.35 13.46 1.66
N THR A 24 -10.10 13.80 2.91
CA THR A 24 -10.46 12.97 4.06
C THR A 24 -11.93 13.16 4.42
N GLY A 25 -12.50 12.15 5.09
CA GLY A 25 -13.82 12.27 5.72
C GLY A 25 -13.74 12.97 7.08
N LYS A 26 -14.68 12.62 7.97
CA LYS A 26 -14.67 13.04 9.38
C LYS A 26 -13.41 12.55 10.10
N ALA A 27 -13.12 13.12 11.26
CA ALA A 27 -12.07 12.60 12.15
C ALA A 27 -12.29 11.11 12.46
N GLY A 28 -11.20 10.34 12.54
CA GLY A 28 -11.23 8.91 12.76
C GLY A 28 -9.97 8.18 12.26
N THR A 29 -9.97 6.86 12.43
CA THR A 29 -8.88 5.97 12.00
C THR A 29 -9.29 5.21 10.75
N TYR A 30 -8.46 5.29 9.71
CA TYR A 30 -8.67 4.66 8.42
C TYR A 30 -7.57 3.63 8.16
N THR A 31 -7.93 2.44 7.69
CA THR A 31 -6.95 1.42 7.32
C THR A 31 -6.38 1.71 5.93
N PHE A 32 -5.07 1.60 5.79
CA PHE A 32 -4.40 1.45 4.50
C PHE A 32 -3.87 0.02 4.36
N GLN A 33 -3.88 -0.48 3.13
CA GLN A 33 -3.37 -1.81 2.75
C GLN A 33 -2.59 -1.65 1.44
N CYS A 34 -1.38 -2.19 1.40
CA CYS A 34 -0.63 -2.34 0.15
C CYS A 34 -1.18 -3.52 -0.65
N PHE A 35 -1.37 -3.30 -1.96
CA PHE A 35 -1.84 -4.29 -2.93
C PHE A 35 -0.87 -4.46 -4.11
N ASP A 36 0.38 -4.01 -3.94
CA ASP A 36 1.43 -4.29 -4.89
C ASP A 36 1.73 -5.80 -4.90
N PRO A 37 1.74 -6.49 -6.07
CA PRO A 37 1.89 -7.94 -6.14
C PRO A 37 3.35 -8.41 -5.90
N CYS A 38 3.97 -7.96 -4.80
CA CYS A 38 5.34 -8.27 -4.41
C CYS A 38 5.47 -9.42 -3.38
N GLY A 39 4.36 -10.12 -3.11
CA GLY A 39 4.31 -11.32 -2.28
C GLY A 39 4.58 -12.61 -3.05
N SER A 40 4.04 -13.73 -2.55
CA SER A 40 4.18 -15.04 -3.18
C SER A 40 2.94 -15.46 -4.00
N GLY A 41 3.03 -16.61 -4.68
CA GLY A 41 1.95 -17.15 -5.51
C GLY A 41 1.88 -16.54 -6.91
N SER A 42 1.07 -17.13 -7.79
CA SER A 42 0.98 -16.71 -9.20
C SER A 42 0.45 -15.28 -9.40
N ALA A 43 -0.28 -14.76 -8.43
CA ALA A 43 -0.79 -13.38 -8.43
C ALA A 43 0.08 -12.41 -7.61
N GLY A 44 1.16 -12.87 -6.95
CA GLY A 44 2.00 -12.02 -6.10
C GLY A 44 1.31 -11.49 -4.83
N LEU A 45 0.12 -11.98 -4.49
CA LEU A 45 -0.69 -11.49 -3.36
C LEU A 45 -0.73 -12.46 -2.17
N MET A 46 0.10 -13.50 -2.14
CA MET A 46 0.15 -14.46 -1.03
C MET A 46 1.30 -14.13 -0.06
N GLY A 47 1.45 -14.91 1.02
CA GLY A 47 2.52 -14.73 2.00
C GLY A 47 2.29 -13.47 2.85
N ALA A 48 3.29 -12.58 2.90
CA ALA A 48 3.21 -11.35 3.68
C ALA A 48 1.98 -10.48 3.30
N MET A 49 1.54 -10.53 2.04
CA MET A 49 0.38 -9.78 1.56
C MET A 49 -0.97 -10.23 2.18
N MET A 50 -1.10 -11.50 2.60
CA MET A 50 -2.29 -12.01 3.31
C MET A 50 -2.06 -12.21 4.81
N THR A 51 -0.85 -11.95 5.30
CA THR A 51 -0.53 -12.16 6.70
C THR A 51 -1.06 -10.99 7.52
N LYS A 52 -1.90 -11.28 8.52
CA LYS A 52 -2.47 -10.24 9.40
C LYS A 52 -1.34 -9.40 10.02
N GLY A 53 -1.45 -8.08 9.89
CA GLY A 53 -0.47 -7.12 10.44
C GLY A 53 0.69 -6.80 9.51
N TYR A 54 0.83 -7.49 8.38
CA TYR A 54 1.80 -7.17 7.34
C TYR A 54 1.13 -6.33 6.25
N MET A 55 1.87 -5.37 5.69
CA MET A 55 1.43 -4.56 4.54
C MET A 55 0.15 -3.77 4.79
N VAL A 56 -0.19 -3.57 6.06
CA VAL A 56 -1.29 -2.76 6.56
C VAL A 56 -0.74 -1.65 7.44
N GLY A 57 -1.51 -0.58 7.54
CA GLY A 57 -1.39 0.33 8.66
C GLY A 57 -2.59 1.26 8.74
N THR A 58 -2.43 2.33 9.49
CA THR A 58 -3.53 3.24 9.80
C THR A 58 -3.18 4.69 9.53
N LEU A 59 -4.13 5.42 8.98
CA LEU A 59 -4.14 6.88 8.88
C LEU A 59 -5.12 7.43 9.92
N THR A 60 -4.63 8.29 10.80
CA THR A 60 -5.48 9.02 11.75
C THR A 60 -5.77 10.42 11.21
N VAL A 61 -7.05 10.74 11.09
CA VAL A 61 -7.55 12.08 10.75
C VAL A 61 -8.06 12.72 12.04
N GLN A 62 -7.54 13.90 12.38
CA GLN A 62 -7.87 14.65 13.61
C GLN A 62 -8.79 15.83 13.30
#